data_AF-A0A6V7KC13-F1
#
_entry.id   AF-A0A6V7KC13-F1
#
_cell.length_a   1.000
_cell.length_b   1.000
_cell.length_c   1.000
_cell.angle_alpha   90.00
_cell.angle_beta   90.00
_cell.angle_gamma   90.00
#
_symmetry.space_group_name_H-M   'P 1'
#
loop_
_entity.id
_entity.type
_entity.pdbx_description
1 polymer ?
#
loop_
_entity_poly.entity_id
_entity_poly.type
_entity_poly.pdbx_seq_one_letter_code
_entity_poly.pdbx_strand_id
1 'polypeptide(L)' 'RVMPGSFFILLRYFLRIDNVMLRINDTRLYHEFPKNYILREFTSREAQVKDIH' A
#
# COMPACT_ATOMS: atom_id res chain seq x y z
N ARG A 1 -6.22 1.91 -10.33
CA ARG A 1 -5.87 2.23 -11.73
C ARG A 1 -6.30 1.07 -12.60
N VAL A 2 -6.89 1.34 -13.77
CA VAL A 2 -7.37 0.33 -14.71
C VAL A 2 -6.63 0.50 -16.03
N MET A 3 -6.16 -0.59 -16.60
CA MET A 3 -5.51 -0.70 -17.90
C MET A 3 -6.30 -1.73 -18.73
N PRO A 4 -6.20 -1.73 -20.08
CA PRO A 4 -7.00 -2.63 -20.91
C PRO A 4 -6.87 -4.13 -20.58
N GLY A 5 -5.71 -4.58 -20.07
CA GLY A 5 -5.46 -5.98 -19.72
C GLY A 5 -5.30 -6.27 -18.23
N SER A 6 -5.40 -5.26 -17.35
CA SER A 6 -5.17 -5.46 -15.91
C SER A 6 -5.74 -4.33 -15.06
N PHE A 7 -5.93 -4.60 -13.78
CA PHE A 7 -6.20 -3.55 -12.80
C PHE A 7 -5.26 -3.64 -11.60
N PHE A 8 -5.07 -2.48 -10.99
CA PHE A 8 -4.25 -2.31 -9.80
C PHE A 8 -5.00 -1.47 -8.77
N ILE A 9 -5.13 -1.97 -7.55
CA ILE A 9 -5.73 -1.27 -6.41
C ILE A 9 -4.65 -1.08 -5.36
N LEU A 10 -4.52 0.15 -4.87
CA LEU A 10 -3.72 0.49 -3.69
C LEU A 10 -4.68 0.95 -2.60
N LEU A 11 -4.85 0.12 -1.58
CA LEU A 11 -5.48 0.52 -0.32
C LEU A 11 -4.37 0.97 0.63
N ARG A 12 -4.37 2.25 0.98
CA ARG A 12 -3.38 2.85 1.87
C ARG A 12 -4.05 3.37 3.12
N TYR A 13 -3.61 2.87 4.28
CA TYR A 13 -3.85 3.51 5.56
C TYR A 13 -2.62 4.34 5.93
N PHE A 14 -2.84 5.64 6.16
CA PHE A 14 -1.80 6.59 6.55
C PHE A 14 -2.12 7.15 7.93
N LEU A 15 -1.23 6.90 8.90
CA LEU A 15 -1.31 7.43 10.24
C LEU A 15 -0.10 8.34 10.47
N ARG A 16 -0.38 9.55 10.96
CA ARG A 16 0.64 10.49 11.39
C ARG A 16 0.25 11.00 12.77
N ILE A 17 1.18 10.90 13.69
CA ILE A 17 1.12 11.53 15.01
C ILE A 17 2.24 12.54 15.04
N ASP A 18 1.89 13.82 15.05
CA ASP A 18 2.86 14.91 14.97
C ASP A 18 3.91 14.82 16.07
N ASN A 19 5.18 15.01 15.68
CA ASN A 19 6.35 14.90 16.54
C ASN A 19 6.56 13.53 17.21
N VAL A 20 5.79 12.50 16.85
CA VAL A 20 5.89 11.16 17.43
C VAL A 20 6.24 10.12 16.37
N MET A 21 5.33 9.84 15.44
CA MET A 21 5.56 8.76 14.47
C MET A 21 4.72 8.90 13.19
N LEU A 22 5.16 8.18 12.16
CA LEU A 22 4.39 7.91 10.95
C LEU A 22 4.26 6.40 10.76
N ARG A 23 3.09 5.97 10.29
CA ARG A 23 2.81 4.58 9.89
C ARG A 23 2.03 4.54 8.60
N ILE A 24 2.44 3.63 7.71
CA ILE A 24 1.79 3.38 6.43
C ILE A 24 1.56 1.87 6.31
N ASN A 25 0.29 1.49 6.16
CA ASN A 25 -0.09 0.13 5.82
C ASN A 25 -0.67 0.13 4.41
N ASP A 26 0.07 -0.47 3.49
CA ASP A 26 -0.33 -0.60 2.08
C ASP A 26 -0.78 -2.03 1.81
N THR A 27 -1.98 -2.17 1.25
CA THR A 27 -2.44 -3.40 0.59
C THR A 27 -2.50 -3.14 -0.91
N ARG A 28 -1.68 -3.85 -1.67
CA ARG A 28 -1.66 -3.80 -3.13
C ARG A 28 -2.36 -5.02 -3.69
N LEU A 29 -3.35 -4.78 -4.53
CA LEU A 29 -4.03 -5.83 -5.29
C LEU A 29 -3.72 -5.61 -6.77
N TYR A 30 -3.19 -6.64 -7.40
CA TYR A 30 -2.92 -6.65 -8.84
C TYR A 30 -3.61 -7.84 -9.47
N HIS A 31 -4.28 -7.60 -10.58
CA HIS A 31 -4.91 -8.64 -11.36
C HIS A 31 -4.72 -8.36 -12.84
N GLU A 32 -4.33 -9.38 -13.58
CA GLU A 32 -4.16 -9.35 -15.03
C GLU A 32 -5.19 -10.29 -15.65
N PHE A 33 -5.98 -9.79 -16.58
CA PHE A 33 -6.94 -10.59 -17.31
C PHE A 33 -6.19 -11.48 -18.31
N PRO A 34 -6.48 -12.80 -18.46
CA PRO A 34 -7.63 -13.57 -17.96
C PRO A 34 -7.33 -14.45 -16.73
N LYS A 35 -6.29 -14.14 -15.94
CA LYS A 35 -5.84 -15.05 -14.87
C LYS A 35 -6.91 -15.19 -13.79
N ASN A 36 -7.19 -16.41 -13.33
CA ASN A 36 -8.20 -16.67 -12.28
C ASN A 36 -7.70 -16.41 -10.85
N TYR A 37 -6.70 -15.54 -10.69
CA TYR A 37 -6.17 -15.18 -9.38
C TYR A 37 -5.83 -13.69 -9.29
N ILE A 38 -5.72 -13.20 -8.07
CA ILE A 38 -5.31 -11.83 -7.75
C ILE A 38 -4.04 -11.93 -6.91
N LEU A 39 -3.02 -11.15 -7.26
CA LEU A 39 -1.84 -10.97 -6.42
C LEU A 39 -2.17 -9.95 -5.33
N ARG A 40 -2.00 -10.36 -4.07
CA ARG A 40 -2.14 -9.49 -2.90
C ARG A 40 -0.81 -9.37 -2.18
N GLU A 41 -0.30 -8.16 -2.10
CA GLU A 41 0.89 -7.82 -1.32
C GLU A 41 0.49 -6.87 -0.19
N PHE A 42 0.94 -7.18 1.02
CA PHE A 42 0.78 -6.32 2.19
C PHE A 42 2.15 -5.83 2.64
N THR A 43 2.29 -4.51 2.82
CA THR A 43 3.49 -3.91 3.40
C THR A 43 3.10 -2.97 4.52
N SER A 44 3.64 -3.23 5.71
CA SER A 44 3.59 -2.32 6.86
C SER A 44 4.92 -1.59 6.97
N ARG A 45 4.88 -0.28 7.13
CA ARG A 45 6.05 0.57 7.34
C ARG A 45 5.74 1.54 8.48
N GLU A 46 6.66 1.66 9.42
CA GLU A 46 6.56 2.64 10.49
C GLU A 46 7.93 3.21 10.79
N ALA A 47 7.94 4.46 11.26
CA ALA A 47 9.14 5.16 11.69
C ALA A 47 8.78 6.22 12.72
N GLN A 48 9.66 6.46 13.69
CA GLN A 48 9.50 7.60 14.60
C GLN A 48 9.92 8.86 13.87
N VAL A 49 9.30 10.00 14.19
CA VAL A 49 9.63 11.28 13.54
C VAL A 49 11.12 11.61 13.69
N LYS A 50 11.73 11.25 14.82
CA LYS A 50 13.15 11.46 15.11
C LYS A 50 14.11 10.72 14.15
N ASP A 51 13.67 9.61 13.53
CA ASP A 51 14.52 8.76 12.69
C ASP A 51 14.46 9.18 11.21
N ILE A 52 13.57 10.12 10.86
CA ILE A 52 13.35 10.62 9.50
C ILE A 52 13.78 12.10 9.38
N HIS A 53 14.20 12.71 10.50
CA HIS A 53 14.67 14.09 10.56
C HIS A 53 16.20 14.15 10.57
#